data_AF-A0A9X2J6C3-F1
#
_entry.id   AF-A0A9X2J6C3-F1
#
_cell.length_a   1.000
_cell.length_b   1.000
_cell.length_c   1.000
_cell.angle_alpha   90.00
_cell.angle_beta   90.00
_cell.angle_gamma   90.00
#
_symmetry.space_group_name_H-M   'P 1'
#
loop_
_entity.id
_entity.type
_entity.pdbx_description
1 polymer ?
#
loop_
_entity_poly.entity_id
_entity_poly.type
_entity_poly.pdbx_seq_one_letter_code
_entity_poly.pdbx_strand_id
1 'polypeptide(L)'
;MNENNPFTARKQLANLLVVIAISIYIPSGLCAAQLPVLNFGGDFTLINQHGSETHLSDYRGKVVIMSFGFTSCPDICPVTMNQLKYVMNQLGDQSNKLQNILISIDPERDTPSVLKKYLAYFDPSFIGLTGSLDDIKSVAMKYHSSFKKREMSTPDQYIFGHTVSVFLIDQQGQLRGHYKTETELDKLISATKTLVAEGLSKEQIHSPKDIEHGSYIEIEDAWVRYLPPGVENSAAYMTIVNTSDNADRLISISSPIADSTEVHESYIDDGMAVMRPVEAPSIDANGTLAFEPRGLHIMLLEVGEALKIGEQIDLTLSFENAGVVDVRVPVKEDPGIPHSHH
;
A
#
# COMPACT_ATOMS: atom_id res chain seq x y z
N MET A 1 42.08 44.39 -80.69
CA MET A 1 40.62 44.57 -80.69
C MET A 1 40.02 43.42 -79.89
N ASN A 2 39.33 43.78 -78.80
CA ASN A 2 38.34 43.04 -78.01
C ASN A 2 38.53 41.54 -77.76
N GLU A 3 38.79 41.15 -76.50
CA GLU A 3 37.80 40.67 -75.49
C GLU A 3 37.61 39.14 -75.61
N ASN A 4 37.60 38.27 -74.61
CA ASN A 4 37.70 38.36 -73.15
C ASN A 4 38.38 37.08 -72.63
N ASN A 5 39.09 37.25 -71.51
CA ASN A 5 39.74 36.24 -70.69
C ASN A 5 38.68 35.54 -69.77
N PRO A 6 39.06 34.70 -68.79
CA PRO A 6 39.07 33.24 -68.83
C PRO A 6 38.17 32.62 -67.72
N PHE A 7 38.14 31.28 -67.59
CA PHE A 7 38.33 30.53 -66.33
C PHE A 7 37.78 29.10 -66.42
N THR A 8 38.73 28.16 -66.38
CA THR A 8 38.73 26.90 -65.63
C THR A 8 37.84 25.73 -66.06
N ALA A 9 38.47 24.91 -66.90
CA ALA A 9 38.60 23.47 -66.74
C ALA A 9 38.52 22.94 -65.29
N ARG A 10 37.69 21.91 -65.05
CA ARG A 10 38.11 20.50 -64.79
C ARG A 10 37.02 19.72 -64.04
N LYS A 11 36.73 18.51 -64.56
CA LYS A 11 36.45 17.25 -63.84
C LYS A 11 35.15 17.22 -63.00
N GLN A 12 34.48 16.10 -62.75
CA GLN A 12 34.28 14.78 -63.36
C GLN A 12 33.18 14.15 -62.48
N LEU A 13 32.36 13.29 -63.08
CA LEU A 13 31.74 12.10 -62.46
C LEU A 13 30.62 12.24 -61.41
N ALA A 14 29.46 11.70 -61.82
CA ALA A 14 28.63 10.72 -61.10
C ALA A 14 28.04 11.09 -59.72
N ASN A 15 26.79 11.58 -59.74
CA ASN A 15 25.90 11.53 -58.59
C ASN A 15 25.43 10.08 -58.36
N LEU A 16 26.06 9.40 -57.40
CA LEU A 16 25.57 8.16 -56.81
C LEU A 16 24.59 8.53 -55.68
N LEU A 17 23.31 8.19 -55.84
CA LEU A 17 22.31 8.23 -54.78
C LEU A 17 22.68 7.24 -53.68
N VAL A 18 23.26 7.71 -52.59
CA VAL A 18 23.44 6.93 -51.35
C VAL A 18 22.16 7.07 -50.54
N VAL A 19 21.31 6.05 -50.58
CA VAL A 19 20.21 5.88 -49.61
C VAL A 19 20.85 5.38 -48.32
N ILE A 20 21.08 6.29 -47.37
CA ILE A 20 21.46 5.93 -46.01
C ILE A 20 20.19 5.41 -45.32
N ALA A 21 20.06 4.09 -45.22
CA ALA A 21 19.12 3.48 -44.29
C ALA A 21 19.64 3.77 -42.87
N ILE A 22 19.13 4.84 -42.26
CA ILE A 22 19.27 5.06 -40.82
C ILE A 22 18.42 3.98 -40.16
N SER A 23 19.05 2.85 -39.81
CA SER A 23 18.49 1.96 -38.81
C SER A 23 18.36 2.76 -37.52
N ILE A 24 17.14 3.22 -37.24
CA ILE A 24 16.76 3.72 -35.92
C ILE A 24 16.91 2.51 -35.01
N TYR A 25 18.08 2.41 -34.37
CA TYR A 25 18.26 1.58 -33.21
C TYR A 25 17.44 2.26 -32.13
N ILE A 26 16.15 1.93 -32.05
CA ILE A 26 15.37 2.19 -30.85
C ILE A 26 16.04 1.26 -29.84
N PRO A 27 16.83 1.74 -28.87
CA PRO A 27 17.11 0.87 -27.75
C PRO A 27 15.72 0.57 -27.20
N SER A 28 15.32 -0.69 -27.25
CA SER A 28 14.23 -1.20 -26.43
C SER A 28 14.68 -0.95 -25.01
N GLY A 29 14.50 0.28 -24.53
CA GLY A 29 14.60 0.61 -23.14
C GLY A 29 13.65 -0.37 -22.51
N LEU A 30 14.21 -1.26 -21.69
CA LEU A 30 13.49 -1.77 -20.56
C LEU A 30 12.95 -0.51 -19.87
N CYS A 31 11.72 -0.15 -20.19
CA CYS A 31 10.91 0.63 -19.30
C CYS A 31 10.72 -0.35 -18.15
N ALA A 32 11.68 -0.37 -17.22
CA ALA A 32 11.49 -1.04 -15.96
C ALA A 32 10.21 -0.41 -15.42
N ALA A 33 9.14 -1.19 -15.35
CA ALA A 33 7.87 -0.71 -14.84
C ALA A 33 8.17 -0.05 -13.49
N GLN A 34 8.03 1.28 -13.44
CA GLN A 34 8.27 2.03 -12.22
C GLN A 34 7.23 1.56 -11.21
N LEU A 35 7.66 1.22 -10.00
CA LEU A 35 6.72 0.82 -8.95
C LEU A 35 5.73 1.97 -8.70
N PRO A 36 4.44 1.69 -8.46
CA PRO A 36 3.48 2.74 -8.18
C PRO A 36 3.90 3.54 -6.94
N VAL A 37 3.48 4.80 -6.87
CA VAL A 37 3.48 5.57 -5.62
C VAL A 37 2.11 5.39 -4.98
N LEU A 38 2.09 4.91 -3.74
CA LEU A 38 0.85 4.74 -2.98
C LEU A 38 0.59 6.03 -2.17
N ASN A 39 -0.62 6.56 -2.27
CA ASN A 39 -1.01 7.85 -1.66
C ASN A 39 -1.38 7.76 -0.16
N PHE A 40 -0.81 6.80 0.56
CA PHE A 40 -0.97 6.64 2.00
C PHE A 40 0.38 6.36 2.68
N GLY A 41 0.39 6.27 4.01
CA GLY A 41 1.61 6.24 4.81
C GLY A 41 2.14 7.66 5.02
N GLY A 42 3.45 7.81 4.94
CA GLY A 42 4.13 9.10 5.08
C GLY A 42 4.89 9.23 6.39
N ASP A 43 5.42 10.42 6.61
CA ASP A 43 6.38 10.65 7.69
C ASP A 43 5.76 10.45 9.08
N PHE A 44 6.60 10.01 10.00
CA PHE A 44 6.26 9.75 11.40
C PHE A 44 7.45 10.02 12.30
N THR A 45 7.18 10.12 13.60
CA THR A 45 8.18 10.33 14.64
C THR A 45 7.97 9.28 15.73
N LEU A 46 9.03 8.55 16.07
CA LEU A 46 9.05 7.55 17.13
C LEU A 46 10.39 7.59 17.87
N ILE A 47 10.54 6.76 18.91
CA ILE A 47 11.77 6.62 19.69
C ILE A 47 12.52 5.38 19.22
N ASN A 48 13.78 5.53 18.83
CA ASN A 48 14.60 4.40 18.41
C ASN A 48 15.20 3.59 19.58
N GLN A 49 15.87 2.49 19.25
CA GLN A 49 16.49 1.59 20.23
C GLN A 49 17.67 2.20 21.02
N HIS A 50 18.06 3.44 20.71
CA HIS A 50 19.06 4.24 21.43
C HIS A 50 18.42 5.29 22.35
N GLY A 51 17.09 5.40 22.37
CA GLY A 51 16.36 6.40 23.14
C GLY A 51 16.29 7.77 22.48
N SER A 52 16.65 7.89 21.20
CA SER A 52 16.57 9.13 20.45
C SER A 52 15.29 9.19 19.63
N GLU A 53 14.74 10.39 19.48
CA GLU A 53 13.71 10.67 18.48
C GLU A 53 14.25 10.34 17.07
N THR A 54 13.40 9.75 16.24
CA THR A 54 13.73 9.33 14.88
C THR A 54 12.53 9.51 13.98
N HIS A 55 12.77 10.11 12.83
CA HIS A 55 11.79 10.35 11.79
C HIS A 55 12.01 9.41 10.62
N LEU A 56 10.96 9.08 9.86
CA LEU A 56 11.17 8.37 8.60
C LEU A 56 12.00 9.24 7.62
N SER A 57 11.85 10.56 7.69
CA SER A 57 12.67 11.51 6.93
C SER A 57 14.18 11.40 7.18
N ASP A 58 14.62 10.84 8.31
CA ASP A 58 16.04 10.66 8.61
C ASP A 58 16.70 9.63 7.68
N TYR A 59 15.89 8.78 7.04
CA TYR A 59 16.33 7.74 6.11
C TYR A 59 16.21 8.13 4.64
N ARG A 60 15.95 9.40 4.32
CA ARG A 60 16.00 9.89 2.93
C ARG A 60 17.35 9.56 2.28
N GLY A 61 17.30 9.15 1.02
CA GLY A 61 18.45 8.61 0.30
C GLY A 61 18.68 7.11 0.49
N LYS A 62 17.93 6.44 1.38
CA LYS A 62 17.87 4.98 1.50
C LYS A 62 16.48 4.46 1.15
N VAL A 63 16.44 3.26 0.59
CA VAL A 63 15.20 2.47 0.54
C VAL A 63 14.94 1.95 1.96
N VAL A 64 13.69 2.02 2.42
CA VAL A 64 13.30 1.53 3.73
C VAL A 64 12.33 0.36 3.56
N ILE A 65 12.59 -0.75 4.26
CA ILE A 65 11.57 -1.78 4.48
C ILE A 65 11.14 -1.68 5.94
N MET A 66 9.88 -1.34 6.15
CA MET A 66 9.29 -1.14 7.47
C MET A 66 8.30 -2.25 7.80
N SER A 67 8.30 -2.74 9.03
CA SER A 67 7.35 -3.76 9.51
C SER A 67 6.84 -3.43 10.91
N PHE A 68 5.60 -3.81 11.22
CA PHE A 68 5.07 -3.81 12.59
C PHE A 68 5.23 -5.18 13.21
N GLY A 69 5.66 -5.25 14.48
CA GLY A 69 5.84 -6.52 15.19
C GLY A 69 6.18 -6.31 16.65
N PHE A 70 6.60 -7.36 17.36
CA PHE A 70 6.99 -7.26 18.77
C PHE A 70 7.98 -8.37 19.14
N THR A 71 8.87 -8.11 20.11
CA THR A 71 10.01 -9.02 20.36
C THR A 71 9.61 -10.34 21.01
N SER A 72 8.46 -10.38 21.69
CA SER A 72 7.89 -11.57 22.31
C SER A 72 7.09 -12.45 21.35
N CYS A 73 7.05 -12.12 20.06
CA CYS A 73 6.35 -12.92 19.06
C CYS A 73 7.10 -14.26 18.82
N PRO A 74 6.46 -15.42 19.04
CA PRO A 74 7.15 -16.70 19.07
C PRO A 74 7.53 -17.27 17.70
N ASP A 75 6.95 -16.75 16.60
CA ASP A 75 7.02 -17.41 15.29
C ASP A 75 7.35 -16.41 14.18
N ILE A 76 6.38 -15.58 13.79
CA ILE A 76 6.47 -14.84 12.53
C ILE A 76 7.49 -13.69 12.53
N CYS A 77 7.64 -12.96 13.64
CA CYS A 77 8.60 -11.85 13.69
C CYS A 77 10.06 -12.32 13.47
N PRO A 78 10.56 -13.37 14.17
CA PRO A 78 11.87 -13.95 13.85
C PRO A 78 12.03 -14.40 12.40
N VAL A 79 10.98 -14.96 11.79
CA VAL A 79 11.00 -15.38 10.38
C VAL A 79 11.13 -14.17 9.46
N THR A 80 10.30 -13.14 9.65
CA THR A 80 10.38 -11.89 8.88
C THR A 80 11.75 -11.24 9.01
N MET A 81 12.32 -11.12 10.21
CA MET A 81 13.65 -10.50 10.39
C MET A 81 14.76 -11.25 9.64
N ASN A 82 14.72 -12.59 9.62
CA ASN A 82 15.65 -13.39 8.82
C ASN A 82 15.42 -13.23 7.31
N GLN A 83 14.17 -13.13 6.87
CA GLN A 83 13.85 -12.86 5.47
C GLN A 83 14.33 -11.47 5.03
N LEU A 84 14.20 -10.44 5.87
CA LEU A 84 14.72 -9.10 5.59
C LEU A 84 16.26 -9.07 5.54
N LYS A 85 16.92 -9.85 6.40
CA LYS A 85 18.37 -10.08 6.29
C LYS A 85 18.72 -10.77 4.97
N TYR A 86 17.92 -11.73 4.53
CA TYR A 86 18.10 -12.36 3.23
C TYR A 86 17.93 -11.37 2.08
N VAL A 87 16.94 -10.47 2.12
CA VAL A 87 16.79 -9.37 1.14
C VAL A 87 18.06 -8.51 1.09
N MET A 88 18.64 -8.14 2.24
CA MET A 88 19.92 -7.41 2.27
C MET A 88 21.04 -8.20 1.59
N ASN A 89 21.16 -9.50 1.87
CA ASN A 89 22.18 -10.34 1.22
C ASN A 89 22.01 -10.38 -0.31
N GLN A 90 20.76 -10.34 -0.81
CA GLN A 90 20.47 -10.28 -2.25
C GLN A 90 20.89 -8.97 -2.93
N LEU A 91 21.10 -7.90 -2.16
CA LEU A 91 21.63 -6.61 -2.66
C LEU A 91 23.16 -6.57 -2.73
N GLY A 92 23.86 -7.49 -2.05
CA GLY A 92 25.32 -7.50 -1.98
C GLY A 92 25.89 -6.16 -1.51
N ASP A 93 26.81 -5.59 -2.29
CA ASP A 93 27.48 -4.32 -1.99
C ASP A 93 26.52 -3.12 -1.88
N GLN A 94 25.30 -3.23 -2.41
CA GLN A 94 24.30 -2.17 -2.34
C GLN A 94 23.41 -2.25 -1.08
N SER A 95 23.63 -3.24 -0.21
CA SER A 95 22.86 -3.43 1.03
C SER A 95 22.87 -2.21 1.96
N ASN A 96 23.92 -1.39 1.92
CA ASN A 96 24.02 -0.14 2.69
C ASN A 96 23.00 0.95 2.28
N LYS A 97 22.37 0.80 1.12
CA LYS A 97 21.28 1.66 0.63
C LYS A 97 19.91 1.21 1.09
N LEU A 98 19.80 0.06 1.75
CA LEU A 98 18.57 -0.44 2.36
C LEU A 98 18.64 -0.22 3.88
N GLN A 99 17.51 0.18 4.46
CA GLN A 99 17.31 0.23 5.89
C GLN A 99 16.09 -0.61 6.27
N ASN A 100 16.29 -1.61 7.13
CA ASN A 100 15.17 -2.32 7.74
C ASN A 100 14.77 -1.64 9.06
N ILE A 101 13.47 -1.43 9.25
CA ILE A 101 12.87 -0.81 10.44
C ILE A 101 11.78 -1.72 10.99
N LEU A 102 11.90 -2.09 12.26
CA LEU A 102 10.84 -2.75 13.03
C LEU A 102 10.19 -1.71 13.96
N ILE A 103 8.91 -1.42 13.76
CA ILE A 103 8.09 -0.66 14.72
C ILE A 103 7.46 -1.65 15.68
N SER A 104 7.76 -1.52 16.97
CA SER A 104 7.11 -2.33 18.01
C SER A 104 5.66 -1.90 18.20
N ILE A 105 4.76 -2.88 18.26
CA ILE A 105 3.36 -2.71 18.66
C ILE A 105 3.12 -2.95 20.15
N ASP A 106 4.19 -3.22 20.89
CA ASP A 106 4.17 -3.65 22.29
C ASP A 106 5.12 -2.81 23.16
N PRO A 107 4.86 -1.49 23.29
CA PRO A 107 5.77 -0.58 23.98
C PRO A 107 5.93 -0.88 25.49
N GLU A 108 5.01 -1.63 26.08
CA GLU A 108 5.08 -2.08 27.48
C GLU A 108 6.26 -3.04 27.73
N ARG A 109 6.54 -3.94 26.78
CA ARG A 109 7.60 -4.95 26.88
C ARG A 109 8.83 -4.61 26.03
N ASP A 110 8.62 -3.98 24.88
CA ASP A 110 9.66 -3.66 23.92
C ASP A 110 10.28 -2.28 24.17
N THR A 111 10.99 -2.17 25.30
CA THR A 111 11.81 -0.99 25.59
C THR A 111 12.93 -0.83 24.55
N PRO A 112 13.51 0.37 24.36
CA PRO A 112 14.65 0.58 23.47
C PRO A 112 15.79 -0.43 23.68
N SER A 113 16.08 -0.77 24.94
CA SER A 113 17.12 -1.74 25.29
C SER A 113 16.81 -3.18 24.87
N VAL A 114 15.53 -3.57 24.89
CA VAL A 114 15.04 -4.89 24.45
C VAL A 114 15.11 -4.98 22.93
N LEU A 115 14.58 -3.97 22.23
CA LEU A 115 14.66 -3.88 20.77
C LEU A 115 16.10 -3.93 20.27
N LYS A 116 17.02 -3.21 20.91
CA LYS A 116 18.44 -3.22 20.56
C LYS A 116 19.05 -4.62 20.64
N LYS A 117 18.75 -5.37 21.71
CA LYS A 117 19.26 -6.74 21.90
C LYS A 117 18.65 -7.70 20.90
N TYR A 118 17.34 -7.61 20.68
CA TYR A 118 16.61 -8.48 19.75
C TYR A 118 17.12 -8.31 18.32
N LEU A 119 17.19 -7.07 17.82
CA LEU A 119 17.58 -6.80 16.42
C LEU A 119 19.05 -7.12 16.14
N ALA A 120 19.94 -6.91 17.11
CA ALA A 120 21.35 -7.25 16.98
C ALA A 120 21.62 -8.74 16.73
N TYR A 121 20.68 -9.65 17.08
CA TYR A 121 20.77 -11.07 16.75
C TYR A 121 20.65 -11.32 15.23
N PHE A 122 19.83 -10.52 14.55
CA PHE A 122 19.58 -10.66 13.11
C PHE A 122 20.63 -9.89 12.32
N ASP A 123 20.66 -8.56 12.51
CA ASP A 123 21.63 -7.69 11.86
C ASP A 123 21.78 -6.39 12.67
N PRO A 124 23.01 -5.95 12.99
CA PRO A 124 23.24 -4.75 13.81
C PRO A 124 22.81 -3.44 13.13
N SER A 125 22.58 -3.45 11.81
CA SER A 125 22.08 -2.28 11.08
C SER A 125 20.57 -2.07 11.20
N PHE A 126 19.82 -3.06 11.68
CA PHE A 126 18.37 -2.95 11.82
C PHE A 126 18.01 -1.90 12.88
N ILE A 127 16.95 -1.15 12.62
CA ILE A 127 16.44 -0.12 13.52
C ILE A 127 15.15 -0.61 14.17
N GLY A 128 15.08 -0.45 15.49
CA GLY A 128 13.89 -0.75 16.28
C GLY A 128 13.30 0.53 16.78
N LEU A 129 12.02 0.75 16.52
CA LEU A 129 11.28 1.92 16.96
C LEU A 129 10.19 1.51 17.94
N THR A 130 9.95 2.34 18.93
CA THR A 130 8.88 2.23 19.93
C THR A 130 8.41 3.64 20.29
N GLY A 131 7.45 3.78 21.19
CA GLY A 131 6.89 5.07 21.57
C GLY A 131 5.71 4.93 22.51
N SER A 132 4.89 5.97 22.60
CA SER A 132 3.59 5.81 23.24
C SER A 132 2.70 4.89 22.39
N LEU A 133 1.75 4.19 23.02
CA LEU A 133 0.81 3.35 22.30
C LEU A 133 -0.01 4.16 21.28
N ASP A 134 -0.35 5.40 21.59
CA ASP A 134 -1.12 6.29 20.71
C ASP A 134 -0.31 6.74 19.50
N ASP A 135 0.98 7.03 19.66
CA ASP A 135 1.88 7.33 18.53
C ASP A 135 2.00 6.12 17.62
N ILE A 136 2.23 4.93 18.20
CA ILE A 136 2.36 3.68 17.43
C ILE A 136 1.06 3.39 16.67
N LYS A 137 -0.11 3.51 17.31
CA LYS A 137 -1.40 3.37 16.64
C LYS A 137 -1.58 4.40 15.53
N SER A 138 -1.18 5.64 15.74
CA SER A 138 -1.24 6.69 14.72
C SER A 138 -0.38 6.36 13.50
N VAL A 139 0.81 5.80 13.70
CA VAL A 139 1.66 5.33 12.60
C VAL A 139 1.05 4.10 11.93
N ALA A 140 0.56 3.13 12.69
CA ALA A 140 -0.09 1.94 12.13
C ALA A 140 -1.27 2.34 11.24
N MET A 141 -2.15 3.24 11.71
CA MET A 141 -3.27 3.76 10.93
C MET A 141 -2.83 4.46 9.65
N LYS A 142 -1.79 5.32 9.68
CA LYS A 142 -1.24 5.95 8.46
C LYS A 142 -0.84 4.92 7.40
N TYR A 143 -0.32 3.78 7.85
CA TYR A 143 0.12 2.67 6.99
C TYR A 143 -0.94 1.59 6.80
N HIS A 144 -2.20 1.87 7.16
CA HIS A 144 -3.33 0.94 7.06
C HIS A 144 -3.06 -0.41 7.75
N SER A 145 -2.30 -0.37 8.84
CA SER A 145 -2.01 -1.50 9.72
C SER A 145 -2.79 -1.33 11.03
N SER A 146 -3.26 -2.44 11.58
CA SER A 146 -3.93 -2.47 12.88
C SER A 146 -3.39 -3.62 13.72
N PHE A 147 -3.53 -3.48 15.03
CA PHE A 147 -3.12 -4.51 15.99
C PHE A 147 -4.01 -4.47 17.23
N LYS A 148 -4.31 -5.65 17.78
CA LYS A 148 -5.13 -5.78 19.00
C LYS A 148 -4.42 -6.69 20.01
N LYS A 149 -4.33 -6.20 21.24
CA LYS A 149 -3.87 -6.98 22.39
C LYS A 149 -4.93 -8.04 22.71
N ARG A 150 -4.54 -9.31 22.72
CA ARG A 150 -5.39 -10.44 23.10
C ARG A 150 -4.82 -11.08 24.35
N GLU A 151 -5.59 -10.99 25.43
CA GLU A 151 -5.31 -11.70 26.68
C GLU A 151 -5.40 -13.22 26.45
N MET A 152 -4.51 -13.97 27.10
CA MET A 152 -4.49 -15.43 27.07
C MET A 152 -5.14 -16.01 28.32
N SER A 153 -5.38 -17.33 28.31
CA SER A 153 -6.02 -18.06 29.42
C SER A 153 -5.23 -18.02 30.74
N THR A 154 -3.96 -17.64 30.68
CA THR A 154 -3.03 -17.47 31.80
C THR A 154 -2.99 -16.00 32.22
N PRO A 155 -3.15 -15.68 33.53
CA PRO A 155 -3.00 -14.31 34.01
C PRO A 155 -1.66 -13.73 33.58
N ASP A 156 -1.67 -12.46 33.15
CA ASP A 156 -0.50 -11.68 32.70
C ASP A 156 0.17 -12.16 31.39
N GLN A 157 -0.48 -13.04 30.61
CA GLN A 157 -0.02 -13.38 29.27
C GLN A 157 -0.94 -12.79 28.20
N TYR A 158 -0.35 -12.07 27.25
CA TYR A 158 -1.05 -11.56 26.08
C TYR A 158 -0.18 -11.64 24.82
N ILE A 159 -0.87 -11.73 23.69
CA ILE A 159 -0.30 -11.68 22.35
C ILE A 159 -0.97 -10.59 21.53
N PHE A 160 -0.30 -10.08 20.52
CA PHE A 160 -0.94 -9.21 19.54
C PHE A 160 -1.33 -10.02 18.31
N GLY A 161 -2.56 -9.83 17.84
CA GLY A 161 -2.88 -10.07 16.42
C GLY A 161 -2.47 -8.84 15.63
N HIS A 162 -1.70 -9.00 14.55
CA HIS A 162 -1.33 -7.90 13.65
C HIS A 162 -1.17 -8.40 12.21
N THR A 163 -1.34 -7.49 11.24
CA THR A 163 -1.09 -7.77 9.82
C THR A 163 0.40 -8.06 9.60
N VAL A 164 0.71 -9.17 8.93
CA VAL A 164 2.08 -9.62 8.61
C VAL A 164 2.51 -9.09 7.24
N SER A 165 2.54 -7.77 7.10
CA SER A 165 3.01 -7.11 5.88
C SER A 165 4.21 -6.23 6.17
N VAL A 166 5.11 -6.17 5.21
CA VAL A 166 6.22 -5.22 5.20
C VAL A 166 5.96 -4.14 4.16
N PHE A 167 6.30 -2.91 4.47
CA PHE A 167 6.09 -1.72 3.65
C PHE A 167 7.40 -1.32 2.99
N LEU A 168 7.41 -1.21 1.66
CA LEU A 168 8.58 -0.81 0.89
C LEU A 168 8.47 0.68 0.55
N ILE A 169 9.41 1.47 1.05
CA ILE A 169 9.43 2.92 0.95
C ILE A 169 10.71 3.33 0.20
N ASP A 170 10.58 4.24 -0.75
CA ASP A 170 11.72 4.69 -1.56
C ASP A 170 12.61 5.72 -0.87
N GLN A 171 13.65 6.17 -1.59
CA GLN A 171 14.63 7.13 -1.11
C GLN A 171 14.05 8.52 -0.84
N GLN A 172 12.84 8.80 -1.35
CA GLN A 172 12.09 10.04 -1.13
C GLN A 172 11.05 9.89 -0.01
N GLY A 173 10.96 8.71 0.60
CA GLY A 173 10.00 8.39 1.64
C GLY A 173 8.59 8.12 1.15
N GLN A 174 8.41 7.86 -0.13
CA GLN A 174 7.11 7.51 -0.69
C GLN A 174 6.91 6.00 -0.57
N LEU A 175 5.70 5.58 -0.21
CA LEU A 175 5.35 4.17 -0.16
C LEU A 175 5.20 3.63 -1.59
N ARG A 176 5.88 2.52 -1.90
CA ARG A 176 5.91 1.91 -3.24
C ARG A 176 5.27 0.53 -3.31
N GLY A 177 4.89 -0.01 -2.16
CA GLY A 177 4.24 -1.32 -2.05
C GLY A 177 4.20 -1.83 -0.62
N HIS A 178 3.37 -2.83 -0.38
CA HIS A 178 3.41 -3.68 0.81
C HIS A 178 3.39 -5.14 0.39
N TYR A 179 4.07 -6.01 1.14
CA TYR A 179 4.33 -7.39 0.74
C TYR A 179 4.14 -8.34 1.91
N LYS A 180 3.58 -9.53 1.65
CA LYS A 180 3.60 -10.65 2.61
C LYS A 180 4.88 -11.45 2.43
N THR A 181 5.81 -11.41 3.38
CA THR A 181 7.15 -12.00 3.20
C THR A 181 7.13 -13.53 3.08
N GLU A 182 6.09 -14.21 3.57
CA GLU A 182 5.92 -15.65 3.42
C GLU A 182 5.64 -16.07 1.97
N THR A 183 4.89 -15.25 1.22
CA THR A 183 4.38 -15.61 -0.11
C THR A 183 4.96 -14.75 -1.24
N GLU A 184 5.57 -13.61 -0.93
CA GLU A 184 5.95 -12.59 -1.93
C GLU A 184 7.40 -12.13 -1.80
N LEU A 185 8.26 -12.91 -1.15
CA LEU A 185 9.66 -12.56 -0.91
C LEU A 185 10.42 -12.21 -2.21
N ASP A 186 10.21 -12.98 -3.29
CA ASP A 186 10.85 -12.71 -4.58
C ASP A 186 10.40 -11.38 -5.20
N LYS A 187 9.11 -11.03 -5.05
CA LYS A 187 8.59 -9.73 -5.49
C LYS A 187 9.21 -8.59 -4.68
N LEU A 188 9.29 -8.76 -3.36
CA LEU A 188 9.95 -7.79 -2.47
C LEU A 188 11.42 -7.59 -2.85
N ILE A 189 12.17 -8.67 -3.11
CA ILE A 189 13.57 -8.61 -3.54
C ILE A 189 13.70 -7.85 -4.86
N SER A 190 12.87 -8.17 -5.85
CA SER A 190 12.87 -7.52 -7.16
C SER A 190 12.56 -6.02 -7.02
N ALA A 191 11.49 -5.67 -6.30
CA ALA A 191 11.10 -4.29 -6.06
C ALA A 191 12.18 -3.49 -5.31
N THR A 192 12.78 -4.09 -4.28
CA THR A 192 13.87 -3.47 -3.52
C THR A 192 15.09 -3.19 -4.42
N LYS A 193 15.48 -4.15 -5.27
CA LYS A 193 16.56 -3.97 -6.24
C LYS A 193 16.28 -2.82 -7.20
N THR A 194 15.04 -2.72 -7.69
CA THR A 194 14.60 -1.61 -8.54
C THR A 194 14.79 -0.26 -7.82
N LEU A 195 14.26 -0.08 -6.61
CA LEU A 195 14.36 1.19 -5.88
C LEU A 195 15.80 1.55 -5.45
N VAL A 196 16.62 0.54 -5.15
CA VAL A 196 18.03 0.75 -4.83
C VAL A 196 18.84 1.20 -6.06
N ALA A 197 18.45 0.71 -7.25
CA ALA A 197 19.06 1.05 -8.53
C ALA A 197 18.58 2.40 -9.09
N GLU A 198 17.31 2.77 -8.90
CA GLU A 198 16.72 4.03 -9.37
C GLU A 198 17.55 5.25 -8.90
N GLY A 199 18.05 5.22 -7.65
CA GLY A 199 18.86 6.28 -7.07
C GLY A 199 18.17 7.64 -7.06
N LEU A 200 18.77 8.64 -6.40
CA LEU A 200 18.38 10.04 -6.59
C LEU A 200 18.88 10.54 -7.95
N SER A 201 18.37 10.01 -9.06
CA SER A 201 18.67 10.55 -10.38
C SER A 201 18.04 11.95 -10.49
N LYS A 202 18.87 12.93 -10.84
CA LYS A 202 18.56 14.38 -10.86
C LYS A 202 17.49 14.81 -11.88
N GLU A 203 16.79 13.87 -12.51
CA GLU A 203 15.71 14.14 -13.48
C GLU A 203 14.30 14.03 -12.90
N GLN A 204 14.15 13.67 -11.62
CA GLN A 204 12.86 13.73 -10.94
C GLN A 204 12.55 15.09 -10.27
N ILE A 205 13.27 16.17 -10.62
CA ILE A 205 12.73 17.54 -10.43
C ILE A 205 11.69 17.79 -11.52
N HIS A 206 10.59 17.04 -11.44
CA HIS A 206 9.31 17.67 -11.62
C HIS A 206 8.87 18.01 -10.20
N SER A 207 8.68 19.30 -9.90
CA SER A 207 7.67 19.68 -8.91
C SER A 207 6.45 18.79 -9.11
N PRO A 208 5.65 18.48 -8.07
CA PRO A 208 4.31 17.96 -8.30
C PRO A 208 3.58 19.00 -9.17
N LYS A 209 3.70 18.87 -10.48
CA LYS A 209 2.67 19.25 -11.42
C LYS A 209 1.64 18.22 -11.08
N ASP A 210 0.63 18.69 -10.36
CA ASP A 210 -0.69 18.08 -10.24
C ASP A 210 -0.89 17.04 -11.34
N ILE A 211 -0.54 15.79 -11.04
CA ILE A 211 -1.17 14.68 -11.72
C ILE A 211 -2.50 14.61 -11.00
N GLU A 212 -3.46 15.41 -11.45
CA GLU A 212 -4.84 14.99 -11.41
C GLU A 212 -4.89 13.69 -12.24
N HIS A 213 -4.60 12.55 -11.61
CA HIS A 213 -5.23 11.31 -12.01
C HIS A 213 -6.65 11.45 -11.49
N GLY A 214 -7.55 11.93 -12.35
CA GLY A 214 -8.97 11.68 -12.14
C GLY A 214 -9.12 10.17 -12.01
N SER A 215 -9.51 9.69 -10.83
CA SER A 215 -9.67 8.27 -10.59
C SER A 215 -10.65 7.74 -11.64
N TYR A 216 -10.21 6.84 -12.50
CA TYR A 216 -11.09 6.13 -13.43
C TYR A 216 -12.05 5.19 -12.70
N ILE A 217 -11.91 5.09 -11.39
CA ILE A 217 -12.89 4.48 -10.49
C ILE A 217 -13.91 5.53 -10.10
N GLU A 218 -15.16 5.26 -10.43
CA GLU A 218 -16.33 6.02 -9.99
C GLU A 218 -17.11 5.18 -8.96
N ILE A 219 -17.64 5.86 -7.93
CA ILE A 219 -18.46 5.23 -6.89
C ILE A 219 -19.88 5.74 -7.02
N GLU A 220 -20.81 4.81 -7.26
CA GLU A 220 -22.22 5.08 -7.44
C GLU A 220 -23.04 4.42 -6.32
N ASP A 221 -24.24 4.95 -6.06
CA ASP A 221 -25.25 4.38 -5.16
C ASP A 221 -24.76 3.96 -3.77
N ALA A 222 -23.75 4.65 -3.24
CA ALA A 222 -23.14 4.27 -1.98
C ALA A 222 -24.01 4.60 -0.75
N TRP A 223 -24.04 3.69 0.23
CA TRP A 223 -24.70 3.88 1.53
C TRP A 223 -24.19 2.90 2.59
N VAL A 224 -24.34 3.29 3.85
CA VAL A 224 -24.09 2.43 5.02
C VAL A 224 -25.42 2.07 5.66
N ARG A 225 -25.56 0.83 6.11
CA ARG A 225 -26.76 0.40 6.81
C ARG A 225 -26.86 1.05 8.19
N TYR A 226 -28.06 1.52 8.52
CA TYR A 226 -28.43 1.97 9.84
C TYR A 226 -28.02 0.93 10.91
N LEU A 227 -27.45 1.42 12.01
CA LEU A 227 -26.98 0.61 13.13
C LEU A 227 -27.70 1.05 14.41
N PRO A 228 -28.67 0.25 14.91
CA PRO A 228 -29.34 0.55 16.17
C PRO A 228 -28.37 0.57 17.37
N PRO A 229 -28.69 1.32 18.44
CA PRO A 229 -27.93 1.26 19.68
C PRO A 229 -27.79 -0.18 20.21
N GLY A 230 -26.57 -0.58 20.57
CA GLY A 230 -26.25 -1.90 21.11
C GLY A 230 -25.97 -2.99 20.07
N VAL A 231 -25.97 -2.65 18.77
CA VAL A 231 -25.48 -3.51 17.70
C VAL A 231 -24.11 -2.99 17.27
N GLU A 232 -23.13 -3.89 17.11
CA GLU A 232 -21.73 -3.50 16.89
C GLU A 232 -21.29 -3.60 15.42
N ASN A 233 -22.05 -4.28 14.56
CA ASN A 233 -21.62 -4.53 13.18
C ASN A 233 -22.63 -3.96 12.17
N SER A 234 -22.12 -3.22 11.18
CA SER A 234 -22.90 -2.72 10.05
C SER A 234 -22.34 -3.22 8.71
N ALA A 235 -22.94 -2.78 7.62
CA ALA A 235 -22.47 -3.07 6.27
C ALA A 235 -22.59 -1.82 5.39
N ALA A 236 -21.65 -1.66 4.47
CA ALA A 236 -21.69 -0.67 3.40
C ALA A 236 -21.92 -1.35 2.05
N TYR A 237 -22.62 -0.62 1.19
CA TYR A 237 -23.07 -1.02 -0.13
C TYR A 237 -22.78 0.13 -1.10
N MET A 238 -22.44 -0.20 -2.34
CA MET A 238 -22.09 0.75 -3.40
C MET A 238 -21.86 0.01 -4.72
N THR A 239 -21.82 0.75 -5.81
CA THR A 239 -21.38 0.25 -7.11
C THR A 239 -20.05 0.91 -7.46
N ILE A 240 -19.03 0.11 -7.76
CA ILE A 240 -17.73 0.59 -8.22
C ILE A 240 -17.67 0.42 -9.73
N VAL A 241 -17.46 1.50 -10.48
CA VAL A 241 -17.35 1.50 -11.93
C VAL A 241 -15.92 1.80 -12.33
N ASN A 242 -15.30 0.91 -13.11
CA ASN A 242 -13.98 1.13 -13.70
C ASN A 242 -14.14 1.62 -15.13
N THR A 243 -13.82 2.89 -15.38
CA THR A 243 -13.91 3.54 -16.70
C THR A 243 -12.64 3.40 -17.54
N SER A 244 -11.65 2.64 -17.07
CA SER A 244 -10.39 2.42 -17.79
C SER A 244 -10.40 1.14 -18.62
N ASP A 245 -9.46 1.07 -19.58
CA ASP A 245 -9.22 -0.12 -20.40
C ASP A 245 -8.38 -1.22 -19.71
N ASN A 246 -8.06 -1.05 -18.41
CA ASN A 246 -7.32 -2.04 -17.63
C ASN A 246 -8.16 -2.51 -16.44
N ALA A 247 -8.05 -3.79 -16.09
CA ALA A 247 -8.66 -4.29 -14.86
C ALA A 247 -7.93 -3.72 -13.62
N ASP A 248 -8.65 -3.65 -12.51
CA ASP A 248 -8.14 -3.23 -11.21
C ASP A 248 -8.63 -4.16 -10.11
N ARG A 249 -8.12 -4.01 -8.89
CA ARG A 249 -8.51 -4.80 -7.72
C ARG A 249 -8.68 -3.91 -6.52
N LEU A 250 -9.78 -4.09 -5.79
CA LEU A 250 -9.99 -3.40 -4.52
C LEU A 250 -9.18 -4.10 -3.43
N ILE A 251 -8.05 -3.53 -3.03
CA ILE A 251 -7.11 -4.13 -2.09
C ILE A 251 -7.58 -4.00 -0.64
N SER A 252 -8.17 -2.87 -0.29
CA SER A 252 -8.70 -2.66 1.07
C SER A 252 -9.79 -1.59 1.08
N ILE A 253 -10.64 -1.67 2.10
CA ILE A 253 -11.49 -0.57 2.53
C ILE A 253 -11.06 -0.21 3.97
N SER A 254 -11.33 1.01 4.41
CA SER A 254 -11.26 1.38 5.82
C SER A 254 -12.29 2.46 6.14
N SER A 255 -12.61 2.64 7.42
CA SER A 255 -13.45 3.71 7.90
C SER A 255 -13.02 4.14 9.31
N PRO A 256 -13.00 5.44 9.64
CA PRO A 256 -12.66 5.89 10.99
C PRO A 256 -13.63 5.42 12.08
N ILE A 257 -14.86 5.01 11.72
CA ILE A 257 -15.90 4.61 12.66
C ILE A 257 -15.88 3.11 13.00
N ALA A 258 -15.07 2.31 12.32
CA ALA A 258 -15.03 0.86 12.45
C ALA A 258 -13.61 0.40 12.79
N ASP A 259 -13.49 -0.54 13.72
CA ASP A 259 -12.17 -1.09 14.12
C ASP A 259 -11.55 -1.90 12.98
N SER A 260 -12.38 -2.57 12.18
CA SER A 260 -11.95 -3.23 10.95
C SER A 260 -13.05 -3.26 9.90
N THR A 261 -12.65 -3.47 8.65
CA THR A 261 -13.57 -3.68 7.54
C THR A 261 -13.16 -4.88 6.72
N GLU A 262 -14.14 -5.66 6.27
CA GLU A 262 -13.91 -6.87 5.48
C GLU A 262 -14.86 -6.93 4.29
N VAL A 263 -14.45 -7.52 3.18
CA VAL A 263 -15.36 -7.77 2.05
C VAL A 263 -15.90 -9.18 2.15
N HIS A 264 -17.22 -9.31 2.13
CA HIS A 264 -17.92 -10.58 2.28
C HIS A 264 -18.90 -10.79 1.13
N GLU A 265 -19.08 -12.03 0.71
CA GLU A 265 -20.16 -12.45 -0.17
C GLU A 265 -21.19 -13.23 0.64
N SER A 266 -22.45 -12.82 0.56
CA SER A 266 -23.57 -13.55 1.14
C SER A 266 -24.41 -14.21 0.06
N TYR A 267 -24.80 -15.46 0.28
CA TYR A 267 -25.69 -16.19 -0.63
C TYR A 267 -26.46 -17.28 0.14
N ILE A 268 -27.47 -17.87 -0.50
CA ILE A 268 -28.20 -19.01 0.07
C ILE A 268 -27.64 -20.31 -0.50
N ASP A 269 -27.28 -21.22 0.38
CA ASP A 269 -26.83 -22.57 0.07
C ASP A 269 -27.71 -23.57 0.83
N ASP A 270 -28.42 -24.45 0.13
CA ASP A 270 -29.36 -25.42 0.72
C ASP A 270 -30.35 -24.82 1.75
N GLY A 271 -30.81 -23.59 1.50
CA GLY A 271 -31.73 -22.87 2.39
C GLY A 271 -31.08 -22.25 3.63
N MET A 272 -29.77 -22.39 3.80
CA MET A 272 -28.98 -21.73 4.83
C MET A 272 -28.34 -20.45 4.29
N ALA A 273 -28.37 -19.38 5.09
CA ALA A 273 -27.61 -18.17 4.78
C ALA A 273 -26.13 -18.43 5.02
N VAL A 274 -25.34 -18.31 3.96
CA VAL A 274 -23.88 -18.44 4.00
C VAL A 274 -23.27 -17.06 3.79
N MET A 275 -22.19 -16.78 4.52
CA MET A 275 -21.39 -15.57 4.39
C MET A 275 -19.93 -15.99 4.34
N ARG A 276 -19.20 -15.54 3.30
CA ARG A 276 -17.79 -15.89 3.08
C ARG A 276 -16.94 -14.64 2.84
N PRO A 277 -15.74 -14.57 3.43
CA PRO A 277 -14.82 -13.48 3.14
C PRO A 277 -14.29 -13.59 1.70
N VAL A 278 -14.11 -12.45 1.06
CA VAL A 278 -13.54 -12.32 -0.29
C VAL A 278 -12.31 -11.42 -0.21
N GLU A 279 -11.15 -11.96 -0.57
CA GLU A 279 -9.92 -11.20 -0.60
C GLU A 279 -9.73 -10.50 -1.94
N ALA A 280 -9.60 -9.17 -1.88
CA ALA A 280 -9.21 -8.31 -2.99
C ALA A 280 -9.98 -8.56 -4.31
N PRO A 281 -11.31 -8.30 -4.34
CA PRO A 281 -12.14 -8.53 -5.52
C PRO A 281 -11.65 -7.70 -6.72
N SER A 282 -11.67 -8.31 -7.90
CA SER A 282 -11.29 -7.66 -9.16
C SER A 282 -12.45 -6.90 -9.79
N ILE A 283 -12.13 -5.79 -10.46
CA ILE A 283 -13.03 -5.04 -11.33
C ILE A 283 -12.43 -5.06 -12.73
N ASP A 284 -13.12 -5.66 -13.69
CA ASP A 284 -12.66 -5.73 -15.08
C ASP A 284 -12.53 -4.33 -15.71
N ALA A 285 -11.78 -4.23 -16.80
CA ALA A 285 -11.72 -3.05 -17.64
C ALA A 285 -13.13 -2.68 -18.15
N ASN A 286 -13.51 -1.40 -18.08
CA ASN A 286 -14.86 -0.94 -18.41
C ASN A 286 -15.97 -1.70 -17.62
N GLY A 287 -15.62 -2.29 -16.49
CA GLY A 287 -16.45 -3.20 -15.70
C GLY A 287 -17.04 -2.54 -14.46
N THR A 288 -17.87 -3.32 -13.77
CA THR A 288 -18.58 -2.89 -12.57
C THR A 288 -18.47 -3.95 -11.49
N LEU A 289 -18.23 -3.51 -10.24
CA LEU A 289 -18.28 -4.36 -9.05
C LEU A 289 -19.37 -3.82 -8.12
N ALA A 290 -20.45 -4.59 -7.98
CA ALA A 290 -21.60 -4.23 -7.16
C ALA A 290 -21.48 -4.81 -5.75
N PHE A 291 -21.63 -3.95 -4.74
CA PHE A 291 -21.81 -4.30 -3.34
C PHE A 291 -23.27 -4.08 -2.97
N GLU A 292 -24.03 -5.16 -2.84
CA GLU A 292 -25.47 -5.14 -2.65
C GLU A 292 -25.93 -6.10 -1.53
N PRO A 293 -27.08 -5.83 -0.89
CA PRO A 293 -27.66 -6.75 0.09
C PRO A 293 -27.82 -8.16 -0.49
N ARG A 294 -27.37 -9.18 0.25
CA ARG A 294 -27.41 -10.59 -0.18
C ARG A 294 -26.53 -10.93 -1.39
N GLY A 295 -25.51 -10.10 -1.64
CA GLY A 295 -24.40 -10.38 -2.54
C GLY A 295 -23.09 -9.98 -1.85
N LEU A 296 -22.19 -9.36 -2.62
CA LEU A 296 -20.96 -8.78 -2.08
C LEU A 296 -21.31 -7.57 -1.20
N HIS A 297 -20.66 -7.40 -0.06
CA HIS A 297 -20.86 -6.24 0.82
C HIS A 297 -19.61 -5.98 1.65
N ILE A 298 -19.45 -4.74 2.11
CA ILE A 298 -18.35 -4.34 2.98
C ILE A 298 -18.85 -4.41 4.41
N MET A 299 -18.38 -5.36 5.19
CA MET A 299 -18.70 -5.46 6.60
C MET A 299 -17.89 -4.43 7.39
N LEU A 300 -18.58 -3.65 8.23
CA LEU A 300 -17.98 -2.72 9.19
C LEU A 300 -18.10 -3.37 10.58
N LEU A 301 -16.97 -3.70 11.19
CA LEU A 301 -16.91 -4.44 12.44
C LEU A 301 -16.60 -3.52 13.62
N GLU A 302 -17.21 -3.81 14.78
CA GLU A 302 -17.02 -3.06 16.04
C GLU A 302 -17.19 -1.54 15.86
N VAL A 303 -18.29 -1.14 15.22
CA VAL A 303 -18.65 0.27 15.02
C VAL A 303 -18.94 0.90 16.38
N GLY A 304 -18.06 1.80 16.84
CA GLY A 304 -18.01 2.26 18.23
C GLY A 304 -19.24 3.06 18.71
N GLU A 305 -19.98 3.70 17.80
CA GLU A 305 -21.22 4.42 18.11
C GLU A 305 -22.36 4.02 17.17
N ALA A 306 -23.60 4.16 17.64
CA ALA A 306 -24.79 3.89 16.82
C ALA A 306 -24.87 4.89 15.66
N LEU A 307 -25.13 4.38 14.45
CA LEU A 307 -25.21 5.18 13.23
C LEU A 307 -26.64 5.67 13.02
N LYS A 308 -26.83 6.98 12.80
CA LYS A 308 -28.15 7.58 12.61
C LYS A 308 -28.48 7.73 11.12
N ILE A 309 -29.72 7.50 10.74
CA ILE A 309 -30.17 7.73 9.35
C ILE A 309 -29.87 9.17 8.93
N GLY A 310 -29.27 9.32 7.74
CA GLY A 310 -28.85 10.61 7.18
C GLY A 310 -27.48 11.11 7.65
N GLU A 311 -26.85 10.44 8.62
CA GLU A 311 -25.44 10.65 8.97
C GLU A 311 -24.53 10.30 7.79
N GLN A 312 -23.38 10.95 7.71
CA GLN A 312 -22.41 10.75 6.64
C GLN A 312 -21.17 10.07 7.19
N ILE A 313 -20.82 8.92 6.60
CA ILE A 313 -19.67 8.12 6.99
C ILE A 313 -18.58 8.24 5.93
N ASP A 314 -17.34 8.46 6.36
CA ASP A 314 -16.21 8.46 5.45
C ASP A 314 -15.69 7.02 5.28
N LEU A 315 -15.57 6.58 4.02
CA LEU A 315 -14.95 5.32 3.61
C LEU A 315 -13.76 5.62 2.70
N THR A 316 -12.68 4.89 2.89
CA THR A 316 -11.47 4.99 2.07
C THR A 316 -11.26 3.67 1.36
N LEU A 317 -11.39 3.65 0.04
CA LEU A 317 -11.19 2.47 -0.81
C LEU A 317 -9.80 2.56 -1.45
N SER A 318 -8.98 1.51 -1.31
CA SER A 318 -7.66 1.44 -1.94
C SER A 318 -7.64 0.38 -3.03
N PHE A 319 -7.31 0.79 -4.24
CA PHE A 319 -7.19 -0.05 -5.42
C PHE A 319 -5.73 -0.33 -5.77
N GLU A 320 -5.48 -1.44 -6.46
CA GLU A 320 -4.13 -1.86 -6.88
C GLU A 320 -3.50 -0.84 -7.83
N ASN A 321 -4.28 -0.32 -8.78
CA ASN A 321 -3.81 0.59 -9.81
C ASN A 321 -4.40 2.00 -9.70
N ALA A 322 -5.68 2.15 -9.33
CA ALA A 322 -6.34 3.45 -9.26
C ALA A 322 -5.94 4.29 -8.03
N GLY A 323 -5.24 3.68 -7.06
CA GLY A 323 -4.86 4.33 -5.82
C GLY A 323 -6.03 4.45 -4.85
N VAL A 324 -6.14 5.57 -4.14
CA VAL A 324 -7.12 5.74 -3.06
C VAL A 324 -8.31 6.56 -3.56
N VAL A 325 -9.52 6.09 -3.25
CA VAL A 325 -10.78 6.78 -3.47
C VAL A 325 -11.48 6.96 -2.13
N ASP A 326 -11.58 8.20 -1.68
CA ASP A 326 -12.36 8.56 -0.50
C ASP A 326 -13.81 8.85 -0.93
N VAL A 327 -14.76 8.23 -0.23
CA VAL A 327 -16.18 8.44 -0.47
C VAL A 327 -16.89 8.72 0.85
N ARG A 328 -17.74 9.73 0.83
CA ARG A 328 -18.63 10.06 1.93
C ARG A 328 -20.01 9.49 1.63
N VAL A 329 -20.46 8.56 2.48
CA VAL A 329 -21.65 7.74 2.23
C VAL A 329 -22.73 7.99 3.28
N PRO A 330 -23.99 8.17 2.88
CA PRO A 330 -25.09 8.36 3.82
C PRO A 330 -25.48 7.05 4.51
N VAL A 331 -25.87 7.14 5.77
CA VAL A 331 -26.52 6.06 6.50
C VAL A 331 -27.99 5.96 6.09
N LYS A 332 -28.45 4.77 5.68
CA LYS A 332 -29.83 4.50 5.22
C LYS A 332 -30.39 3.25 5.91
N GLU A 333 -31.72 3.14 5.95
CA GLU A 333 -32.38 1.88 6.27
C GLU A 333 -32.12 0.84 5.17
N ASP A 334 -32.08 -0.43 5.55
CA ASP A 334 -31.97 -1.53 4.60
C ASP A 334 -33.29 -1.68 3.82
N PRO A 335 -33.31 -1.45 2.50
CA PRO A 335 -34.54 -1.49 1.71
C PRO A 335 -35.15 -2.90 1.60
N GLY A 336 -34.45 -3.95 2.04
CA GLY A 336 -34.85 -5.36 1.91
C GLY A 336 -35.51 -5.99 3.13
N ILE A 337 -35.65 -5.30 4.27
CA ILE A 337 -36.26 -5.86 5.49
C ILE A 337 -37.66 -5.26 5.70
N PRO A 338 -38.75 -6.03 5.58
CA PRO A 338 -40.07 -5.57 5.99
C PRO A 338 -40.10 -5.39 7.52
N HIS A 339 -40.35 -4.18 8.01
CA HIS A 339 -40.65 -3.96 9.42
C HIS A 339 -41.99 -4.60 9.78
N SER A 340 -41.97 -5.73 10.48
CA SER A 340 -43.13 -6.16 11.27
C SER A 340 -43.20 -5.26 12.51
N HIS A 341 -44.00 -4.22 12.45
CA HIS A 341 -44.51 -3.57 13.65
C HIS A 341 -45.45 -4.56 14.36
N HIS A 342 -45.04 -5.08 15.52
CA HIS A 342 -45.97 -5.51 16.57
C HIS A 342 -45.36 -5.29 17.96
#